data_AF-A0A3B8WHI6-F1
#
_entry.id   AF-A0A3B8WHI6-F1
#
_cell.length_a   1.000
_cell.length_b   1.000
_cell.length_c   1.000
_cell.angle_alpha   90.00
_cell.angle_beta   90.00
_cell.angle_gamma   90.00
#
_symmetry.space_group_name_H-M   'P 1'
#
loop_
_entity.id
_entity.type
_entity.pdbx_description
1 polymer ?
#
loop_
_entity_poly.entity_id
_entity_poly.type
_entity_poly.pdbx_seq_one_letter_code
_entity_poly.pdbx_strand_id
1 'polypeptide(L)'
;MAEQHHEDWDPRSAEVQTDQIRAYDAMRKECPVAWSDYQQWTLFRHADVMRALEDHHTFSNAVSAHLSVPNGMDPPEHTPYRKAIEPYFAPEPMARFEPVCRDVARALVQSLNKNKPLDVVNTLSRPFALQIQCAFMGWPDSLHQPLAEWVMKNHRATLARDRSAMADVAEEFDGYIRDLLNSRRRTREPAPDDVTTRLMREQIDGQPMTDEELVSLLRNWTVGELATISASISILTHYLAHHPELLNDLKAAPEQLSDAIDEILRMDAPLISNRRLTTREVKIDGRTIPAGAKITLLWASANRDEVA
;
A
#
# COMPACT_ATOMS: atom_id res chain seq x y z
N MET A 1 25.24 -24.53 -7.17
CA MET A 1 24.85 -25.11 -5.87
C MET A 1 24.33 -23.97 -5.04
N ALA A 2 23.04 -23.96 -4.70
CA ALA A 2 22.50 -22.96 -3.78
C ALA A 2 23.12 -23.20 -2.41
N GLU A 3 23.76 -22.19 -1.82
CA GLU A 3 24.11 -22.25 -0.40
C GLU A 3 22.82 -22.49 0.39
N GLN A 4 22.77 -23.58 1.15
CA GLN A 4 21.68 -23.80 2.10
C GLN A 4 21.85 -22.77 3.22
N HIS A 5 21.16 -21.63 3.09
CA HIS A 5 21.05 -20.70 4.20
C HIS A 5 20.26 -21.39 5.33
N HIS A 6 20.84 -21.39 6.53
CA HIS A 6 20.10 -21.69 7.75
C HIS A 6 19.10 -20.56 7.97
N GLU A 7 17.82 -20.88 8.21
CA GLU A 7 16.81 -19.87 8.52
C GLU A 7 17.15 -19.20 9.86
N ASP A 8 17.35 -17.89 9.85
CA ASP A 8 17.57 -17.10 11.06
C ASP A 8 16.24 -16.88 11.82
N TRP A 9 15.10 -16.96 11.12
CA TRP A 9 13.75 -16.86 11.69
C TRP A 9 12.68 -17.45 10.75
N ASP A 10 11.51 -17.80 11.28
CA ASP A 10 10.35 -18.19 10.48
C ASP A 10 9.18 -17.19 10.65
N PRO A 11 8.95 -16.30 9.66
CA PRO A 11 7.84 -15.33 9.69
C PRO A 11 6.45 -15.99 9.70
N ARG A 12 6.34 -17.29 9.41
CA ARG A 12 5.07 -18.04 9.42
C ARG A 12 4.88 -18.88 10.66
N SER A 13 5.84 -18.89 11.59
CA SER A 13 5.71 -19.66 12.83
C SER A 13 4.48 -19.19 13.61
N ALA A 14 3.84 -20.11 14.36
CA ALA A 14 2.65 -19.78 15.13
C ALA A 14 2.90 -18.65 16.14
N GLU A 15 4.12 -18.58 16.70
CA GLU A 15 4.55 -17.50 17.58
C GLU A 15 4.52 -16.14 16.87
N VAL A 16 5.15 -16.03 15.70
CA VAL A 16 5.14 -14.78 14.91
C VAL A 16 3.73 -14.42 14.46
N GLN A 17 2.91 -15.39 14.04
CA GLN A 17 1.55 -15.12 13.58
C GLN A 17 0.59 -14.71 14.72
N THR A 18 0.92 -15.07 15.97
CA THR A 18 0.12 -14.67 17.14
C THR A 18 0.41 -13.22 17.54
N ASP A 19 1.67 -12.80 17.47
CA ASP A 19 2.10 -11.44 17.82
C ASP A 19 3.29 -11.01 16.96
N GLN A 20 2.97 -10.47 15.78
CA GLN A 20 3.97 -10.05 14.80
C GLN A 20 4.83 -8.90 15.33
N ILE A 21 4.22 -7.93 16.02
CA ILE A 21 4.93 -6.77 16.55
C ILE A 21 5.99 -7.22 17.55
N ARG A 22 5.63 -8.06 18.51
CA ARG A 22 6.59 -8.58 19.49
C ARG A 22 7.72 -9.36 18.83
N ALA A 23 7.42 -10.17 17.82
CA ALA A 23 8.44 -10.89 17.07
C ALA A 23 9.41 -9.92 16.36
N TYR A 24 8.90 -8.85 15.75
CA TYR A 24 9.73 -7.84 15.09
C TYR A 24 10.62 -7.10 16.10
N ASP A 25 10.08 -6.75 17.26
CA ASP A 25 10.80 -6.12 18.36
C ASP A 25 11.95 -7.01 18.89
N ALA A 26 11.75 -8.33 18.92
CA ALA A 26 12.80 -9.30 19.26
C ALA A 26 13.88 -9.38 18.16
N MET A 27 13.47 -9.49 16.91
CA MET A 27 14.40 -9.60 15.77
C MET A 27 15.31 -8.36 15.63
N ARG A 28 14.82 -7.14 15.92
CA ARG A 28 15.69 -5.92 15.95
C ARG A 28 16.88 -6.06 16.91
N LYS A 29 16.69 -6.79 18.01
CA LYS A 29 17.68 -6.96 19.08
C LYS A 29 18.59 -8.15 18.82
N GLU A 30 18.03 -9.26 18.35
CA GLU A 30 18.72 -10.54 18.23
C GLU A 30 19.38 -10.77 16.87
N CYS A 31 18.66 -10.48 15.77
CA CYS A 31 19.13 -10.70 14.40
C CYS A 31 18.50 -9.67 13.44
N PRO A 32 18.99 -8.43 13.41
CA PRO A 32 18.36 -7.32 12.69
C PRO A 32 18.45 -7.42 11.16
N VAL A 33 19.33 -8.30 10.67
CA VAL A 33 19.49 -8.67 9.25
C VAL A 33 19.37 -10.19 9.16
N ALA A 34 18.14 -10.66 8.99
CA ALA A 34 17.81 -12.08 9.08
C ALA A 34 17.42 -12.66 7.72
N TRP A 35 17.77 -13.91 7.47
CA TRP A 35 17.33 -14.66 6.31
C TRP A 35 16.25 -15.69 6.67
N SER A 36 15.23 -15.83 5.81
CA SER A 36 14.25 -16.92 5.85
C SER A 36 13.91 -17.36 4.42
N ASP A 37 13.44 -18.59 4.21
CA ASP A 37 12.98 -19.01 2.87
C ASP A 37 11.78 -18.17 2.40
N TYR A 38 10.91 -17.79 3.35
CA TYR A 38 9.67 -17.07 3.05
C TYR A 38 9.87 -15.58 2.68
N GLN A 39 10.69 -14.83 3.42
CA GLN A 39 10.95 -13.39 3.17
C GLN A 39 12.32 -13.10 2.54
N GLN A 40 13.17 -14.10 2.36
CA GLN A 40 14.58 -13.92 1.99
C GLN A 40 15.28 -13.06 3.06
N TRP A 41 16.07 -12.07 2.67
CA TRP A 41 16.71 -11.16 3.62
C TRP A 41 15.69 -10.15 4.15
N THR A 42 15.63 -9.94 5.46
CA THR A 42 14.74 -8.95 6.10
C THR A 42 15.57 -7.97 6.92
N LEU A 43 15.30 -6.68 6.75
CA LEU A 43 15.88 -5.60 7.54
C LEU A 43 14.85 -5.12 8.58
N PHE A 44 15.23 -5.18 9.85
CA PHE A 44 14.34 -4.84 10.97
C PHE A 44 14.59 -3.46 11.57
N ARG A 45 15.81 -2.94 11.48
CA ARG A 45 16.20 -1.65 12.08
C ARG A 45 15.87 -0.47 11.17
N HIS A 46 15.53 0.65 11.78
CA HIS A 46 15.22 1.91 11.10
C HIS A 46 16.38 2.36 10.21
N ALA A 47 17.60 2.41 10.74
CA ALA A 47 18.78 2.86 10.01
C ALA A 47 19.08 2.01 8.76
N ASP A 48 18.91 0.69 8.85
CA ASP A 48 19.15 -0.23 7.73
C ASP A 48 18.06 -0.11 6.66
N VAL A 49 16.80 0.04 7.09
CA VAL A 49 15.68 0.31 6.18
C VAL A 49 15.87 1.66 5.47
N MET A 50 16.18 2.74 6.20
CA MET A 50 16.41 4.06 5.60
C MET A 50 17.56 4.07 4.59
N ARG A 51 18.68 3.42 4.92
CA ARG A 51 19.79 3.22 3.98
C ARG A 51 19.33 2.54 2.69
N ALA A 52 18.46 1.54 2.79
CA ALA A 52 17.96 0.83 1.62
C ALA A 52 16.95 1.66 0.79
N LEU A 53 16.31 2.65 1.38
CA LEU A 53 15.39 3.56 0.67
C LEU A 53 16.14 4.67 -0.06
N GLU A 54 17.18 5.21 0.57
CA GLU A 54 17.93 6.34 0.05
C GLU A 54 18.94 5.90 -1.04
N ASP A 55 19.43 4.67 -1.00
CA ASP A 55 20.37 4.11 -1.98
C ASP A 55 19.68 3.23 -3.04
N HIS A 56 18.85 3.85 -3.88
CA HIS A 56 18.17 3.15 -4.97
C HIS A 56 19.14 2.56 -6.03
N HIS A 57 20.42 2.97 -6.04
CA HIS A 57 21.43 2.36 -6.90
C HIS A 57 21.82 0.96 -6.43
N THR A 58 21.93 0.76 -5.12
CA THR A 58 22.23 -0.55 -4.52
C THR A 58 20.97 -1.39 -4.33
N PHE A 59 19.85 -0.74 -4.02
CA PHE A 59 18.58 -1.39 -3.67
C PHE A 59 17.50 -0.99 -4.68
N SER A 60 17.38 -1.79 -5.73
CA SER A 60 16.45 -1.59 -6.84
C SER A 60 15.00 -1.91 -6.46
N ASN A 61 14.06 -1.19 -7.05
CA ASN A 61 12.62 -1.46 -6.96
C ASN A 61 12.14 -2.53 -7.96
N ALA A 62 12.99 -2.97 -8.90
CA ALA A 62 12.67 -3.94 -9.95
C ALA A 62 12.60 -5.39 -9.42
N VAL A 63 11.71 -5.63 -8.46
CA VAL A 63 11.57 -6.91 -7.73
C VAL A 63 10.64 -7.92 -8.42
N SER A 64 9.94 -7.49 -9.47
CA SER A 64 8.93 -8.26 -10.20
C SER A 64 9.15 -8.11 -11.70
N ALA A 65 8.86 -9.16 -12.46
CA ALA A 65 8.80 -9.10 -13.92
C ALA A 65 7.52 -8.44 -14.45
N HIS A 66 6.49 -8.28 -13.60
CA HIS A 66 5.26 -7.60 -13.98
C HIS A 66 5.44 -6.09 -13.92
N LEU A 67 4.99 -5.40 -14.98
CA LEU A 67 5.02 -3.94 -15.07
C LEU A 67 4.25 -3.31 -13.89
N SER A 68 4.93 -2.45 -13.14
CA SER A 68 4.36 -1.70 -12.01
C SER A 68 4.78 -0.24 -12.14
N VAL A 69 4.01 0.56 -12.87
CA VAL A 69 4.31 1.97 -13.12
C VAL A 69 3.90 2.85 -11.92
N PRO A 70 4.78 3.68 -11.35
CA PRO A 70 6.24 3.66 -11.46
C PRO A 70 6.92 2.83 -10.35
N ASN A 71 6.16 2.24 -9.44
CA ASN A 71 6.66 1.61 -8.20
C ASN A 71 7.70 0.49 -8.39
N GLY A 72 7.73 -0.16 -9.56
CA GLY A 72 8.68 -1.22 -9.90
C GLY A 72 9.89 -0.73 -10.70
N MET A 73 10.06 0.59 -10.87
CA MET A 73 11.11 1.21 -11.68
C MET A 73 12.13 1.93 -10.80
N ASP A 74 13.35 2.08 -11.30
CA ASP A 74 14.39 2.92 -10.70
C ASP A 74 14.68 4.15 -11.58
N PRO A 75 15.24 5.23 -11.03
CA PRO A 75 15.79 6.31 -11.84
C PRO A 75 16.85 5.79 -12.85
N PRO A 76 16.88 6.31 -14.09
CA PRO A 76 16.12 7.45 -14.58
C PRO A 76 14.68 7.12 -15.02
N GLU A 77 14.36 5.87 -15.35
CA GLU A 77 13.05 5.43 -15.90
C GLU A 77 11.87 5.83 -15.01
N HIS A 78 12.00 5.70 -13.69
CA HIS A 78 10.96 6.09 -12.72
C HIS A 78 10.60 7.59 -12.79
N THR A 79 11.58 8.45 -13.06
CA THR A 79 11.50 9.90 -12.80
C THR A 79 10.42 10.61 -13.62
N PRO A 80 10.33 10.39 -14.95
CA PRO A 80 9.28 10.98 -15.78
C PRO A 80 7.86 10.63 -15.32
N TYR A 81 7.60 9.35 -15.01
CA TYR A 81 6.29 8.92 -14.51
C TYR A 81 5.98 9.55 -13.15
N ARG A 82 6.93 9.53 -12.21
CA ARG A 82 6.72 10.16 -10.90
C ARG A 82 6.39 11.65 -11.05
N LYS A 83 7.13 12.36 -11.91
CA LYS A 83 6.90 13.78 -12.18
C LYS A 83 5.52 14.06 -12.79
N ALA A 84 5.04 13.17 -13.67
CA ALA A 84 3.72 13.32 -14.28
C ALA A 84 2.58 13.13 -13.26
N ILE A 85 2.76 12.21 -12.30
CA ILE A 85 1.67 11.83 -11.39
C ILE A 85 1.66 12.55 -10.04
N GLU A 86 2.81 13.05 -9.57
CA GLU A 86 2.91 13.74 -8.29
C GLU A 86 1.97 14.97 -8.15
N PRO A 87 1.71 15.77 -9.20
CA PRO A 87 0.77 16.89 -9.12
C PRO A 87 -0.65 16.51 -8.70
N TYR A 88 -1.09 15.27 -8.93
CA TYR A 88 -2.42 14.80 -8.54
C TYR A 88 -2.60 14.73 -7.02
N PHE A 89 -1.49 14.57 -6.29
CA PHE A 89 -1.45 14.48 -4.83
C PHE A 89 -0.89 15.74 -4.17
N ALA A 90 -0.72 16.83 -4.92
CA ALA A 90 -0.30 18.10 -4.37
C ALA A 90 -1.32 18.65 -3.35
N PRO A 91 -0.91 19.54 -2.41
CA PRO A 91 -1.79 20.03 -1.35
C PRO A 91 -3.12 20.64 -1.85
N GLU A 92 -3.09 21.36 -2.98
CA GLU A 92 -4.27 22.03 -3.53
C GLU A 92 -5.31 21.05 -4.10
N PRO A 93 -4.98 20.09 -4.99
CA PRO A 93 -5.88 18.99 -5.35
C PRO A 93 -6.42 18.20 -4.15
N MET A 94 -5.57 17.87 -3.17
CA MET A 94 -6.00 17.13 -1.98
C MET A 94 -6.97 17.95 -1.11
N ALA A 95 -6.73 19.25 -0.94
CA ALA A 95 -7.66 20.13 -0.22
C ALA A 95 -9.03 20.24 -0.91
N ARG A 96 -9.08 20.16 -2.25
CA ARG A 96 -10.35 20.08 -2.99
C ARG A 96 -11.05 18.72 -2.86
N PHE A 97 -10.29 17.66 -2.64
CA PHE A 97 -10.82 16.30 -2.52
C PHE A 97 -11.28 15.98 -1.09
N GLU A 98 -10.68 16.60 -0.07
CA GLU A 98 -11.02 16.40 1.35
C GLU A 98 -12.53 16.48 1.67
N PRO A 99 -13.32 17.45 1.12
CA PRO A 99 -14.75 17.50 1.38
C PRO A 99 -15.49 16.24 0.91
N VAL A 100 -15.06 15.63 -0.19
CA VAL A 100 -15.63 14.38 -0.71
C VAL A 100 -15.38 13.24 0.28
N CYS A 101 -14.15 13.12 0.80
CA CYS A 101 -13.84 12.15 1.85
C CYS A 101 -14.71 12.35 3.09
N ARG A 102 -14.91 13.61 3.50
CA ARG A 102 -15.73 13.95 4.66
C ARG A 102 -17.20 13.57 4.49
N ASP A 103 -17.75 13.78 3.30
CA ASP A 103 -19.13 13.42 2.98
C ASP A 103 -19.33 11.89 2.96
N VAL A 104 -18.39 11.15 2.37
CA VAL A 104 -18.37 9.68 2.40
C VAL A 104 -18.29 9.16 3.84
N ALA A 105 -17.36 9.68 4.65
CA ALA A 105 -17.25 9.31 6.07
C ALA A 105 -18.55 9.58 6.84
N ARG A 106 -19.14 10.76 6.65
CA ARG A 106 -20.39 11.15 7.31
C ARG A 106 -21.53 10.22 6.93
N ALA A 107 -21.70 9.92 5.64
CA ALA A 107 -22.77 9.04 5.15
C ALA A 107 -22.62 7.63 5.72
N LEU A 108 -21.39 7.07 5.71
CA LEU A 108 -21.13 5.76 6.27
C LEU A 108 -21.43 5.72 7.78
N VAL A 109 -20.94 6.69 8.54
CA VAL A 109 -21.19 6.76 10.00
C VAL A 109 -22.68 6.94 10.31
N GLN A 110 -23.41 7.73 9.53
CA GLN A 110 -24.85 7.91 9.69
C GLN A 110 -25.65 6.64 9.39
N SER A 111 -25.15 5.76 8.52
CA SER A 111 -25.79 4.48 8.20
C SER A 111 -25.65 3.44 9.31
N LEU A 112 -24.77 3.66 10.29
CA LEU A 112 -24.47 2.68 11.34
C LEU A 112 -25.62 2.54 12.35
N ASN A 113 -25.93 1.29 12.69
CA ASN A 113 -26.87 0.98 13.75
C ASN A 113 -26.27 1.32 15.12
N LYS A 114 -26.81 2.35 15.77
CA LYS A 114 -26.38 2.74 17.11
C LYS A 114 -26.61 1.60 18.12
N ASN A 115 -25.68 1.45 19.08
CA ASN A 115 -25.76 0.51 20.20
C ASN A 115 -25.83 -0.97 19.81
N LYS A 116 -25.26 -1.35 18.66
CA LYS A 116 -25.08 -2.75 18.27
C LYS A 116 -23.59 -3.02 18.00
N PRO A 117 -23.11 -4.25 18.23
CA PRO A 117 -21.79 -4.67 17.76
C PRO A 117 -21.65 -4.39 16.27
N LEU A 118 -20.47 -3.91 15.88
CA LEU A 118 -20.17 -3.50 14.51
C LEU A 118 -18.89 -4.18 14.03
N ASP A 119 -18.94 -4.78 12.85
CA ASP A 119 -17.74 -5.18 12.11
C ASP A 119 -17.19 -3.95 11.38
N VAL A 120 -16.25 -3.25 12.01
CA VAL A 120 -15.67 -2.00 11.48
C VAL A 120 -15.06 -2.20 10.09
N VAL A 121 -14.41 -3.34 9.84
CA VAL A 121 -13.73 -3.61 8.57
C VAL A 121 -14.73 -3.64 7.42
N ASN A 122 -15.80 -4.44 7.57
CA ASN A 122 -16.77 -4.64 6.49
C ASN A 122 -17.80 -3.52 6.36
N THR A 123 -18.09 -2.80 7.45
CA THR A 123 -19.14 -1.78 7.47
C THR A 123 -18.64 -0.35 7.30
N LEU A 124 -17.37 -0.08 7.61
CA LEU A 124 -16.78 1.26 7.57
C LEU A 124 -15.51 1.33 6.73
N SER A 125 -14.47 0.57 7.11
CA SER A 125 -13.13 0.73 6.54
C SER A 125 -13.07 0.40 5.04
N ARG A 126 -13.58 -0.77 4.63
CA ARG A 126 -13.61 -1.18 3.22
C ARG A 126 -14.55 -0.31 2.38
N PRO A 127 -15.81 -0.04 2.80
CA PRO A 127 -16.68 0.87 2.07
C PRO A 127 -16.10 2.27 1.89
N PHE A 128 -15.47 2.83 2.94
CA PHE A 128 -14.85 4.15 2.86
C PHE A 128 -13.73 4.17 1.81
N ALA A 129 -12.74 3.28 1.94
CA ALA A 129 -11.60 3.20 1.03
C ALA A 129 -12.06 3.07 -0.43
N LEU A 130 -13.06 2.22 -0.67
CA LEU A 130 -13.59 1.98 -2.00
C LEU A 130 -14.33 3.18 -2.59
N GLN A 131 -15.19 3.84 -1.82
CA GLN A 131 -15.94 5.00 -2.28
C GLN A 131 -15.02 6.19 -2.56
N ILE A 132 -14.02 6.46 -1.70
CA ILE A 132 -13.07 7.54 -1.96
C ILE A 132 -12.15 7.21 -3.13
N GLN A 133 -11.76 5.94 -3.34
CA GLN A 133 -10.98 5.56 -4.51
C GLN A 133 -11.76 5.86 -5.80
N CYS A 134 -13.00 5.40 -5.90
CA CYS A 134 -13.81 5.64 -7.09
C CYS A 134 -14.06 7.13 -7.30
N ALA A 135 -14.35 7.89 -6.24
CA ALA A 135 -14.52 9.32 -6.33
C ALA A 135 -13.25 10.04 -6.80
N PHE A 136 -12.08 9.66 -6.26
CA PHE A 136 -10.78 10.22 -6.66
C PHE A 136 -10.50 9.95 -8.13
N MET A 137 -10.71 8.70 -8.57
CA MET A 137 -10.46 8.29 -9.94
C MET A 137 -11.51 8.78 -10.95
N GLY A 138 -12.65 9.31 -10.49
CA GLY A 138 -13.79 9.66 -11.33
C GLY A 138 -14.48 8.44 -11.92
N TRP A 139 -14.56 7.36 -11.16
CA TRP A 139 -15.16 6.10 -11.57
C TRP A 139 -16.63 6.04 -11.17
N PRO A 140 -17.50 5.43 -11.99
CA PRO A 140 -18.91 5.36 -11.67
C PRO A 140 -19.18 4.40 -10.51
N ASP A 141 -20.22 4.68 -9.72
CA ASP A 141 -20.66 3.85 -8.60
C ASP A 141 -20.92 2.38 -8.98
N SER A 142 -21.22 2.11 -10.25
CA SER A 142 -21.38 0.75 -10.78
C SER A 142 -20.12 -0.11 -10.65
N LEU A 143 -18.94 0.51 -10.49
CA LEU A 143 -17.68 -0.21 -10.22
C LEU A 143 -17.47 -0.54 -8.74
N HIS A 144 -18.29 -0.01 -7.82
CA HIS A 144 -18.12 -0.27 -6.38
C HIS A 144 -18.21 -1.76 -6.04
N GLN A 145 -19.30 -2.43 -6.44
CA GLN A 145 -19.50 -3.84 -6.13
C GLN A 145 -18.46 -4.75 -6.83
N PRO A 146 -18.19 -4.61 -8.15
CA PRO A 146 -17.13 -5.37 -8.82
C PRO A 146 -15.76 -5.22 -8.15
N LEU A 147 -15.36 -4.00 -7.80
CA LEU A 147 -14.07 -3.76 -7.13
C LEU A 147 -14.02 -4.36 -5.72
N ALA A 148 -15.12 -4.30 -4.96
CA ALA A 148 -15.19 -4.93 -3.65
C ALA A 148 -14.99 -6.44 -3.72
N GLU A 149 -15.68 -7.10 -4.65
CA GLU A 149 -15.56 -8.54 -4.89
C GLU A 149 -14.15 -8.91 -5.38
N TRP A 150 -13.61 -8.09 -6.28
CA TRP A 150 -12.26 -8.24 -6.79
C TRP A 150 -11.20 -8.17 -5.67
N VAL A 151 -11.29 -7.19 -4.76
CA VAL A 151 -10.37 -7.05 -3.61
C VAL A 151 -10.42 -8.30 -2.74
N MET A 152 -11.61 -8.86 -2.51
CA MET A 152 -11.79 -10.09 -1.73
C MET A 152 -11.18 -11.31 -2.41
N LYS A 153 -11.36 -11.45 -3.73
CA LYS A 153 -10.71 -12.52 -4.52
C LYS A 153 -9.19 -12.38 -4.47
N ASN A 154 -8.67 -11.18 -4.69
CA ASN A 154 -7.23 -10.87 -4.64
C ASN A 154 -6.63 -11.22 -3.28
N HIS A 155 -7.30 -10.84 -2.19
CA HIS A 155 -6.85 -11.16 -0.83
C HIS A 155 -6.80 -12.66 -0.58
N ARG A 156 -7.83 -13.41 -0.98
CA ARG A 156 -7.86 -14.89 -0.86
C ARG A 156 -6.76 -15.55 -1.68
N ALA A 157 -6.57 -15.13 -2.93
CA ALA A 157 -5.54 -15.67 -3.82
C ALA A 157 -4.13 -15.41 -3.27
N THR A 158 -3.90 -14.19 -2.75
CA THR A 158 -2.62 -13.81 -2.11
C THR A 158 -2.33 -14.65 -0.87
N LEU A 159 -3.32 -14.83 0.02
CA LEU A 159 -3.18 -15.66 1.21
C LEU A 159 -2.91 -17.13 0.85
N ALA A 160 -3.58 -17.65 -0.17
CA ALA A 160 -3.39 -19.02 -0.67
C ALA A 160 -2.10 -19.22 -1.47
N ARG A 161 -1.39 -18.14 -1.87
CA ARG A 161 -0.29 -18.16 -2.84
C ARG A 161 -0.66 -18.85 -4.16
N ASP A 162 -1.93 -18.79 -4.52
CA ASP A 162 -2.44 -19.38 -5.75
C ASP A 162 -2.08 -18.45 -6.91
N ARG A 163 -0.95 -18.76 -7.57
CA ARG A 163 -0.46 -17.97 -8.70
C ARG A 163 -1.44 -17.92 -9.87
N SER A 164 -2.23 -18.97 -10.08
CA SER A 164 -3.23 -19.01 -11.13
C SER A 164 -4.36 -18.04 -10.77
N ALA A 165 -4.92 -18.16 -9.57
CA ALA A 165 -5.97 -17.26 -9.13
C ALA A 165 -5.51 -15.79 -9.06
N MET A 166 -4.25 -15.54 -8.68
CA MET A 166 -3.68 -14.18 -8.71
C MET A 166 -3.59 -13.63 -10.14
N ALA A 167 -3.25 -14.47 -11.12
CA ALA A 167 -3.21 -14.08 -12.54
C ALA A 167 -4.62 -13.80 -13.08
N ASP A 168 -5.59 -14.67 -12.78
CA ASP A 168 -6.99 -14.51 -13.19
C ASP A 168 -7.59 -13.22 -12.61
N VAL A 169 -7.31 -12.95 -11.33
CA VAL A 169 -7.71 -11.71 -10.66
C VAL A 169 -7.05 -10.49 -11.31
N ALA A 170 -5.75 -10.55 -11.62
CA ALA A 170 -5.08 -9.43 -12.30
C ALA A 170 -5.70 -9.15 -13.69
N GLU A 171 -6.02 -10.19 -14.46
CA GLU A 171 -6.65 -10.07 -15.77
C GLU A 171 -8.09 -9.49 -15.66
N GLU A 172 -8.86 -9.91 -14.66
CA GLU A 172 -10.19 -9.35 -14.37
C GLU A 172 -10.12 -7.84 -14.14
N PHE A 173 -9.15 -7.38 -13.33
CA PHE A 173 -8.94 -5.95 -13.07
C PHE A 173 -8.57 -5.19 -14.34
N ASP A 174 -7.60 -5.69 -15.08
CA ASP A 174 -7.12 -5.08 -16.31
C ASP A 174 -8.25 -4.97 -17.34
N GLY A 175 -9.17 -5.94 -17.39
CA GLY A 175 -10.40 -5.89 -18.18
C GLY A 175 -11.28 -4.70 -17.82
N TYR A 176 -11.62 -4.53 -16.53
CA TYR A 176 -12.44 -3.39 -16.09
C TYR A 176 -11.82 -2.04 -16.45
N ILE A 177 -10.50 -1.90 -16.28
CA ILE A 177 -9.79 -0.67 -16.61
C ILE A 177 -9.80 -0.43 -18.12
N ARG A 178 -9.50 -1.44 -18.93
CA ARG A 178 -9.53 -1.31 -20.40
C ARG A 178 -10.92 -0.91 -20.90
N ASP A 179 -11.97 -1.50 -20.36
CA ASP A 179 -13.35 -1.16 -20.71
C ASP A 179 -13.68 0.28 -20.34
N LEU A 180 -13.27 0.73 -19.14
CA LEU A 180 -13.42 2.12 -18.73
C LEU A 180 -12.67 3.07 -19.67
N LEU A 181 -11.41 2.80 -19.98
CA LEU A 181 -10.60 3.62 -20.89
C LEU A 181 -11.21 3.67 -22.30
N ASN A 182 -11.67 2.53 -22.82
CA ASN A 182 -12.33 2.45 -24.12
C ASN A 182 -13.67 3.20 -24.13
N SER A 183 -14.44 3.15 -23.05
CA SER A 183 -15.68 3.91 -22.92
C SER A 183 -15.42 5.41 -23.02
N ARG A 184 -14.37 5.91 -22.34
CA ARG A 184 -13.93 7.32 -22.37
C ARG A 184 -13.44 7.77 -23.74
N ARG A 185 -12.80 6.88 -24.51
CA ARG A 185 -12.36 7.15 -25.89
C ARG A 185 -13.53 7.23 -26.88
N ARG A 186 -14.59 6.45 -26.65
CA ARG A 186 -15.73 6.30 -27.57
C ARG A 186 -16.85 7.31 -27.33
N THR A 187 -16.88 7.98 -26.19
CA THR A 187 -17.91 8.98 -25.89
C THR A 187 -17.84 10.15 -26.87
N ARG A 188 -19.02 10.53 -27.39
CA ARG A 188 -19.19 11.74 -28.22
C ARG A 188 -19.31 13.01 -27.39
N GLU A 189 -19.65 12.86 -26.12
CA GLU A 189 -19.65 13.96 -25.14
C GLU A 189 -18.24 14.17 -24.60
N PRO A 190 -17.88 15.39 -24.19
CA PRO A 190 -16.61 15.63 -23.51
C PRO A 190 -16.48 14.68 -22.32
N ALA A 191 -15.41 13.88 -22.30
CA ALA A 191 -15.13 13.02 -21.16
C ALA A 191 -15.03 13.87 -19.87
N PRO A 192 -15.47 13.35 -18.72
CA PRO A 192 -15.39 14.09 -17.46
C PRO A 192 -13.95 14.52 -17.18
N ASP A 193 -13.77 15.73 -16.63
CA ASP A 193 -12.44 16.21 -16.24
C ASP A 193 -12.02 15.65 -14.87
N ASP A 194 -11.93 14.32 -14.80
CA ASP A 194 -11.50 13.56 -13.63
C ASP A 194 -10.05 13.05 -13.76
N VAL A 195 -9.53 12.47 -12.68
CA VAL A 195 -8.16 11.96 -12.61
C VAL A 195 -7.86 10.95 -13.71
N THR A 196 -8.75 9.99 -13.98
CA THR A 196 -8.52 8.97 -15.03
C THR A 196 -8.46 9.61 -16.42
N THR A 197 -9.33 10.60 -16.73
CA THR A 197 -9.30 11.27 -18.04
C THR A 197 -8.07 12.16 -18.19
N ARG A 198 -7.62 12.79 -17.11
CA ARG A 198 -6.37 13.58 -17.13
C ARG A 198 -5.16 12.67 -17.32
N LEU A 199 -5.07 11.54 -16.61
CA LEU A 199 -4.02 10.53 -16.81
C LEU A 199 -3.96 10.00 -18.25
N MET A 200 -5.10 9.82 -18.91
CA MET A 200 -5.15 9.43 -20.33
C MET A 200 -4.52 10.46 -21.27
N ARG A 201 -4.36 11.72 -20.83
CA ARG A 201 -3.78 12.83 -21.60
C ARG A 201 -2.36 13.17 -21.17
N GLU A 202 -1.89 12.60 -20.04
CA GLU A 202 -0.53 12.82 -19.55
C GLU A 202 0.49 12.32 -20.57
N GLN A 203 1.64 13.00 -20.56
CA GLN A 203 2.77 12.64 -21.40
C GLN A 203 3.98 12.33 -20.55
N ILE A 204 4.59 11.19 -20.83
CA ILE A 204 5.85 10.75 -20.25
C ILE A 204 6.93 11.03 -21.29
N ASP A 205 7.85 11.95 -20.96
CA ASP A 205 8.88 12.43 -21.88
C ASP A 205 8.36 12.87 -23.26
N GLY A 206 7.19 13.52 -23.27
CA GLY A 206 6.55 14.04 -24.48
C GLY A 206 5.82 13.00 -25.31
N GLN A 207 5.69 11.77 -24.83
CA GLN A 207 4.89 10.71 -25.44
C GLN A 207 3.69 10.35 -24.56
N PRO A 208 2.49 10.08 -25.12
CA PRO A 208 1.40 9.50 -24.36
C PRO A 208 1.80 8.15 -23.76
N MET A 209 1.28 7.84 -22.56
CA MET A 209 1.39 6.49 -22.02
C MET A 209 0.72 5.47 -22.95
N THR A 210 1.34 4.30 -23.06
CA THR A 210 0.71 3.12 -23.64
C THR A 210 -0.46 2.65 -22.76
N ASP A 211 -1.36 1.85 -23.35
CA ASP A 211 -2.47 1.25 -22.62
C ASP A 211 -1.99 0.36 -21.46
N GLU A 212 -0.85 -0.33 -21.63
CA GLU A 212 -0.29 -1.21 -20.60
C GLU A 212 0.26 -0.42 -19.41
N GLU A 213 0.95 0.70 -19.66
CA GLU A 213 1.45 1.59 -18.61
C GLU A 213 0.30 2.26 -17.87
N LEU A 214 -0.71 2.73 -18.58
CA LEU A 214 -1.87 3.38 -17.97
C LEU A 214 -2.67 2.38 -17.12
N VAL A 215 -2.91 1.16 -17.62
CA VAL A 215 -3.57 0.10 -16.84
C VAL A 215 -2.73 -0.27 -15.61
N SER A 216 -1.41 -0.39 -15.77
CA SER A 216 -0.50 -0.67 -14.65
C SER A 216 -0.54 0.41 -13.56
N LEU A 217 -0.53 1.67 -13.96
CA LEU A 217 -0.60 2.82 -13.06
C LEU A 217 -1.95 2.85 -12.32
N LEU A 218 -3.07 2.71 -13.03
CA LEU A 218 -4.41 2.70 -12.45
C LEU A 218 -4.60 1.52 -11.48
N ARG A 219 -4.03 0.35 -11.81
CA ARG A 219 -4.00 -0.81 -10.91
C ARG A 219 -3.18 -0.54 -9.67
N ASN A 220 -2.00 0.05 -9.80
CA ASN A 220 -1.17 0.39 -8.65
C ASN A 220 -1.87 1.34 -7.68
N TRP A 221 -2.56 2.37 -8.20
CA TRP A 221 -3.32 3.33 -7.40
C TRP A 221 -4.53 2.67 -6.76
N THR A 222 -5.21 1.76 -7.44
CA THR A 222 -6.40 1.14 -6.86
C THR A 222 -6.05 0.07 -5.83
N VAL A 223 -5.24 -0.90 -6.21
CA VAL A 223 -5.02 -2.11 -5.40
C VAL A 223 -4.20 -1.82 -4.14
N GLY A 224 -3.18 -0.98 -4.27
CA GLY A 224 -2.31 -0.61 -3.14
C GLY A 224 -3.02 0.26 -2.11
N GLU A 225 -3.83 1.23 -2.56
CA GLU A 225 -4.46 2.24 -1.70
C GLU A 225 -5.66 1.66 -0.95
N LEU A 226 -6.48 0.82 -1.59
CA LEU A 226 -7.68 0.25 -0.96
C LEU A 226 -7.35 -0.53 0.34
N ALA A 227 -6.31 -1.36 0.30
CA ALA A 227 -5.92 -2.17 1.45
C ALA A 227 -5.33 -1.32 2.59
N THR A 228 -4.47 -0.36 2.25
CA THR A 228 -3.76 0.47 3.25
C THR A 228 -4.67 1.50 3.92
N ILE A 229 -5.59 2.12 3.18
CA ILE A 229 -6.61 3.03 3.74
C ILE A 229 -7.56 2.24 4.67
N SER A 230 -8.04 1.08 4.22
CA SER A 230 -8.92 0.23 5.02
C SER A 230 -8.23 -0.27 6.30
N ALA A 231 -6.96 -0.67 6.21
CA ALA A 231 -6.15 -1.03 7.37
C ALA A 231 -6.00 0.16 8.33
N SER A 232 -5.66 1.35 7.83
CA SER A 232 -5.47 2.55 8.65
C SER A 232 -6.71 2.88 9.48
N ILE A 233 -7.90 2.88 8.87
CA ILE A 233 -9.17 3.14 9.58
C ILE A 233 -9.42 2.08 10.66
N SER A 234 -9.16 0.81 10.33
CA SER A 234 -9.36 -0.31 11.24
C SER A 234 -8.41 -0.23 12.43
N ILE A 235 -7.15 0.10 12.20
CA ILE A 235 -6.11 0.28 13.22
C ILE A 235 -6.48 1.44 14.15
N LEU A 236 -6.81 2.60 13.60
CA LEU A 236 -7.21 3.79 14.38
C LEU A 236 -8.45 3.50 15.23
N THR A 237 -9.47 2.88 14.65
CA THR A 237 -10.71 2.55 15.37
C THR A 237 -10.44 1.51 16.45
N HIS A 238 -9.65 0.49 16.16
CA HIS A 238 -9.27 -0.54 17.11
C HIS A 238 -8.48 0.03 18.30
N TYR A 239 -7.51 0.90 18.03
CA TYR A 239 -6.70 1.55 19.05
C TYR A 239 -7.57 2.41 19.97
N LEU A 240 -8.39 3.30 19.42
CA LEU A 240 -9.27 4.19 20.20
C LEU A 240 -10.35 3.43 20.98
N ALA A 241 -10.81 2.28 20.48
CA ALA A 241 -11.75 1.43 21.20
C ALA A 241 -11.16 0.81 22.47
N HIS A 242 -9.83 0.64 22.53
CA HIS A 242 -9.12 0.10 23.68
C HIS A 242 -8.51 1.19 24.59
N HIS A 243 -8.53 2.46 24.18
CA HIS A 243 -7.99 3.61 24.91
C HIS A 243 -9.05 4.72 25.04
N PRO A 244 -10.12 4.51 25.84
CA PRO A 244 -11.24 5.44 25.94
C PRO A 244 -10.86 6.81 26.52
N GLU A 245 -9.82 6.88 27.35
CA GLU A 245 -9.24 8.12 27.86
C GLU A 245 -8.70 8.99 26.72
N LEU A 246 -7.85 8.43 25.84
CA LEU A 246 -7.34 9.14 24.67
C LEU A 246 -8.48 9.58 23.75
N LEU A 247 -9.49 8.74 23.54
CA LEU A 247 -10.66 9.11 22.75
C LEU A 247 -11.40 10.33 23.34
N ASN A 248 -11.48 10.45 24.66
CA ASN A 248 -12.10 11.61 25.31
C ASN A 248 -11.23 12.86 25.19
N ASP A 249 -9.93 12.73 25.33
CA ASP A 249 -8.97 13.83 25.17
C ASP A 249 -9.02 14.37 23.73
N LEU A 250 -9.01 13.50 22.72
CA LEU A 250 -9.10 13.88 21.30
C LEU A 250 -10.45 14.51 20.93
N LYS A 251 -11.54 14.15 21.61
CA LYS A 251 -12.84 14.84 21.44
C LYS A 251 -12.80 16.26 22.00
N ALA A 252 -12.04 16.48 23.07
CA ALA A 252 -11.89 17.80 23.68
C ALA A 252 -10.86 18.67 22.95
N ALA A 253 -9.88 18.07 22.27
CA ALA A 253 -8.81 18.74 21.52
C ALA A 253 -8.67 18.16 20.08
N PRO A 254 -9.61 18.44 19.16
CA PRO A 254 -9.58 17.88 17.79
C PRO A 254 -8.34 18.27 16.97
N GLU A 255 -7.66 19.36 17.32
CA GLU A 255 -6.40 19.77 16.70
C GLU A 255 -5.27 18.76 16.90
N GLN A 256 -5.36 17.88 17.90
CA GLN A 256 -4.39 16.82 18.17
C GLN A 256 -4.63 15.55 17.33
N LEU A 257 -5.70 15.50 16.53
CA LEU A 257 -6.04 14.32 15.73
C LEU A 257 -4.92 13.96 14.75
N SER A 258 -4.24 14.94 14.14
CA SER A 258 -3.16 14.65 13.19
C SER A 258 -2.02 13.90 13.85
N ASP A 259 -1.53 14.41 14.98
CA ASP A 259 -0.42 13.82 15.72
C ASP A 259 -0.79 12.43 16.27
N ALA A 260 -2.02 12.28 16.76
CA ALA A 260 -2.51 10.99 17.25
C ALA A 260 -2.64 9.96 16.11
N ILE A 261 -3.12 10.37 14.94
CA ILE A 261 -3.20 9.49 13.76
C ILE A 261 -1.79 9.01 13.38
N ASP A 262 -0.83 9.93 13.28
CA ASP A 262 0.54 9.60 12.91
C ASP A 262 1.18 8.64 13.93
N GLU A 263 1.01 8.88 15.23
CA GLU A 263 1.60 8.04 16.28
C GLU A 263 0.97 6.64 16.34
N ILE A 264 -0.35 6.55 16.17
CA ILE A 264 -1.04 5.24 16.13
C ILE A 264 -0.59 4.44 14.90
N LEU A 265 -0.51 5.05 13.72
CA LEU A 265 -0.08 4.38 12.48
C LEU A 265 1.43 4.11 12.46
N ARG A 266 2.24 4.86 13.21
CA ARG A 266 3.65 4.53 13.45
C ARG A 266 3.76 3.24 14.28
N MET A 267 2.97 3.13 15.35
CA MET A 267 2.99 1.96 16.24
C MET A 267 2.43 0.69 15.59
N ASP A 268 1.40 0.82 14.76
CA ASP A 268 0.74 -0.27 14.05
C ASP A 268 0.61 0.11 12.56
N ALA A 269 1.55 -0.38 11.76
CA ALA A 269 1.73 0.07 10.39
C ALA A 269 0.71 -0.58 9.44
N PRO A 270 -0.10 0.19 8.70
CA PRO A 270 -1.06 -0.36 7.73
C PRO A 270 -0.37 -1.05 6.54
N LEU A 271 0.89 -0.69 6.26
CA LEU A 271 1.75 -1.36 5.29
C LEU A 271 2.95 -1.98 6.01
N ILE A 272 2.95 -3.30 6.14
CA ILE A 272 3.93 -4.03 6.95
C ILE A 272 5.34 -4.01 6.37
N SER A 273 5.48 -4.19 5.05
CA SER A 273 6.78 -4.28 4.41
C SER A 273 6.77 -3.86 2.94
N ASN A 274 7.95 -3.55 2.41
CA ASN A 274 8.21 -3.41 0.98
C ASN A 274 9.42 -4.28 0.59
N ARG A 275 9.70 -4.39 -0.71
CA ARG A 275 10.78 -5.24 -1.23
C ARG A 275 11.77 -4.43 -2.06
N ARG A 276 13.03 -4.86 -2.02
CA ARG A 276 14.11 -4.39 -2.89
C ARG A 276 14.86 -5.58 -3.49
N LEU A 277 15.59 -5.31 -4.56
CA LEU A 277 16.56 -6.23 -5.16
C LEU A 277 17.96 -5.61 -5.03
N THR A 278 18.94 -6.35 -4.54
CA THR A 278 20.32 -5.87 -4.53
C THR A 278 20.89 -5.88 -5.95
N THR A 279 21.51 -4.77 -6.37
CA THR A 279 22.19 -4.69 -7.68
C THR A 279 23.66 -5.13 -7.61
N ARG A 280 24.21 -5.18 -6.40
CA ARG A 280 25.59 -5.57 -6.08
C ARG A 280 25.64 -6.21 -4.69
N GLU A 281 26.75 -6.88 -4.38
CA GLU A 281 26.99 -7.35 -3.02
C GLU A 281 27.03 -6.16 -2.04
N VAL A 282 26.36 -6.32 -0.89
CA VAL A 282 26.31 -5.31 0.17
C VAL A 282 26.52 -5.96 1.54
N LYS A 283 27.21 -5.24 2.43
CA LYS A 283 27.37 -5.61 3.83
C LYS A 283 26.47 -4.74 4.71
N ILE A 284 25.66 -5.39 5.54
CA ILE A 284 24.74 -4.75 6.51
C ILE A 284 24.84 -5.54 7.81
N ASP A 285 25.11 -4.86 8.92
CA ASP A 285 25.28 -5.46 10.26
C ASP A 285 26.16 -6.74 10.28
N GLY A 286 27.30 -6.70 9.58
CA GLY A 286 28.23 -7.83 9.48
C GLY A 286 27.78 -8.98 8.57
N ARG A 287 26.55 -8.96 8.05
CA ARG A 287 26.03 -9.92 7.07
C ARG A 287 26.36 -9.47 5.65
N THR A 288 26.83 -10.41 4.82
CA THR A 288 27.04 -10.19 3.39
C THR A 288 25.81 -10.66 2.63
N ILE A 289 25.18 -9.74 1.90
CA ILE A 289 24.02 -10.00 1.04
C ILE A 289 24.51 -9.99 -0.42
N PRO A 290 24.34 -11.08 -1.19
CA PRO A 290 24.84 -11.16 -2.56
C PRO A 290 24.06 -10.23 -3.50
N ALA A 291 24.62 -9.97 -4.68
CA ALA A 291 23.90 -9.31 -5.76
C ALA A 291 22.71 -10.16 -6.25
N GLY A 292 21.60 -9.53 -6.64
CA GLY A 292 20.37 -10.19 -7.08
C GLY A 292 19.52 -10.78 -5.95
N ALA A 293 19.86 -10.49 -4.69
CA ALA A 293 19.11 -10.95 -3.53
C ALA A 293 17.86 -10.09 -3.32
N LYS A 294 16.76 -10.72 -2.91
CA LYS A 294 15.56 -10.00 -2.46
C LYS A 294 15.73 -9.59 -1.00
N ILE A 295 15.40 -8.34 -0.73
CA ILE A 295 15.39 -7.76 0.60
C ILE A 295 13.96 -7.32 0.92
N THR A 296 13.48 -7.69 2.09
CA THR A 296 12.24 -7.23 2.72
C THR A 296 12.58 -6.09 3.68
N LEU A 297 12.06 -4.91 3.39
CA LEU A 297 12.15 -3.74 4.26
C LEU A 297 10.94 -3.77 5.20
N LEU A 298 11.15 -4.07 6.49
CA LEU A 298 10.05 -4.28 7.42
C LEU A 298 9.65 -2.98 8.14
N TRP A 299 8.77 -2.20 7.50
CA TRP A 299 8.28 -0.91 8.02
C TRP A 299 7.71 -1.00 9.42
N ALA A 300 6.88 -2.01 9.68
CA ALA A 300 6.28 -2.23 10.99
C ALA A 300 7.31 -2.39 12.11
N SER A 301 8.52 -2.87 11.77
CA SER A 301 9.64 -2.94 12.70
C SER A 301 10.42 -1.62 12.76
N ALA A 302 10.78 -1.06 11.60
CA ALA A 302 11.56 0.16 11.50
C ALA A 302 10.87 1.35 12.20
N ASN A 303 9.55 1.48 12.06
CA ASN A 303 8.77 2.53 12.69
C ASN A 303 8.78 2.46 14.22
N ARG A 304 9.14 1.30 14.80
CA ARG A 304 9.16 1.02 16.25
C ARG A 304 10.57 0.90 16.82
N ASP A 305 11.59 1.15 16.01
CA ASP A 305 12.97 1.00 16.43
C ASP A 305 13.32 1.97 17.56
N GLU A 306 13.74 1.43 18.71
CA GLU A 306 13.97 2.21 19.93
C GLU A 306 15.18 3.15 19.85
N VAL A 307 16.00 3.04 18.79
CA VAL A 307 17.19 3.86 18.58
C VAL A 307 17.07 4.86 17.42
N ALA A 308 15.87 5.00 16.84
CA ALA A 308 15.58 5.91 15.74
C ALA A 308 15.50 7.38 16.17
#